data_AF-A0A537EW43-F1
#
_entry.id   AF-A0A537EW43-F1
#
_cell.length_a   1.000
_cell.length_b   1.000
_cell.length_c   1.000
_cell.angle_alpha   90.00
_cell.angle_beta   90.00
_cell.angle_gamma   90.00
#
_symmetry.space_group_name_H-M   'P 1'
#
loop_
_entity.id
_entity.type
_entity.pdbx_description
1 polymer ?
#
loop_
_entity_poly.entity_id
_entity_poly.type
_entity_poly.pdbx_seq_one_letter_code
_entity_poly.pdbx_strand_id
1 'polypeptide(L)' 'MKWFGSIKDHTVDGGSPFGPEMEVTSAGVKQLPHDRGAIAGYTIINAKNMEEAVKKSPKAVQ' A
#
# COMPACT_ATOMS: atom_id res chain seq x y z
N MET A 1 0.62 5.67 -11.95
CA MET A 1 2.10 5.58 -11.86
C MET A 1 2.82 6.92 -11.63
N LYS A 2 2.41 8.06 -12.22
CA LYS A 2 3.11 9.37 -12.03
C LYS A 2 3.31 9.76 -10.55
N TRP A 3 2.38 9.39 -9.68
CA TRP A 3 2.48 9.62 -8.24
C TRP A 3 3.71 8.94 -7.60
N PHE A 4 3.97 7.65 -7.88
CA PHE A 4 5.16 6.95 -7.36
C PHE A 4 6.46 7.69 -7.72
N GLY A 5 6.54 8.24 -8.94
CA GLY A 5 7.67 9.06 -9.35
C GLY A 5 7.82 10.36 -8.53
N SER A 6 6.72 10.98 -8.13
CA SER A 6 6.72 12.22 -7.34
C SER A 6 7.15 12.02 -5.88
N ILE A 7 7.11 10.80 -5.36
CA ILE A 7 7.48 10.48 -3.97
C ILE A 7 8.74 9.60 -3.87
N LYS A 8 9.43 9.32 -4.99
CA LYS A 8 10.54 8.36 -5.05
C LYS A 8 11.63 8.64 -4.01
N ASP A 9 11.98 9.91 -3.80
CA ASP A 9 13.07 10.32 -2.91
C ASP A 9 12.67 10.25 -1.43
N HIS A 10 11.37 10.07 -1.17
CA HIS A 10 10.81 9.84 0.15
C HIS A 10 10.45 8.37 0.39
N THR A 11 10.49 7.52 -0.63
CA THR A 11 10.03 6.13 -0.53
C THR A 11 11.09 5.29 0.19
N VAL A 12 10.66 4.62 1.26
CA VAL A 12 11.45 3.61 1.98
C VAL A 12 11.11 2.22 1.44
N ASP A 13 9.82 1.95 1.22
CA ASP A 13 9.33 0.72 0.63
C ASP A 13 8.12 0.99 -0.27
N GLY A 14 8.18 0.44 -1.48
CA GLY A 14 7.14 0.59 -2.48
C GLY A 14 5.88 -0.23 -2.17
N GLY A 15 6.00 -1.40 -1.54
CA GLY A 15 4.93 -2.26 -0.99
C GLY A 15 3.69 -2.57 -1.83
N SER A 16 3.59 -2.05 -3.06
CA SER A 16 2.37 -1.95 -3.85
C SER A 16 2.69 -2.14 -5.34
N PRO A 17 1.81 -2.80 -6.10
CA PRO A 17 0.58 -3.45 -5.65
C PRO A 17 0.83 -4.84 -5.03
N PHE A 18 -0.12 -5.28 -4.20
CA PHE A 18 -0.21 -6.67 -3.78
C PHE A 18 -0.88 -7.54 -4.84
N GLY A 19 -0.42 -8.79 -4.94
CA GLY A 19 -1.05 -9.82 -5.75
C GLY A 19 -2.14 -10.56 -4.97
N PRO A 20 -2.62 -11.71 -5.47
CA PRO A 20 -3.50 -12.59 -4.69
C PRO A 20 -2.84 -13.00 -3.36
N GLU A 21 -3.58 -12.86 -2.26
CA GLU A 21 -3.05 -13.06 -0.91
C GLU A 21 -3.61 -14.33 -0.25
N MET A 22 -2.87 -14.87 0.71
CA MET A 22 -3.30 -15.99 1.55
C MET A 22 -3.18 -15.61 3.02
N GLU A 23 -4.16 -16.02 3.82
CA GLU A 23 -4.04 -15.99 5.27
C GLU A 23 -3.47 -17.34 5.73
N VAL A 24 -2.35 -17.29 6.47
CA VAL A 24 -1.68 -18.45 7.04
C VAL A 24 -1.79 -18.37 8.57
N THR A 25 -2.41 -19.36 9.18
CA THR A 25 -2.56 -19.48 10.65
C THR A 25 -2.20 -20.88 11.10
N SER A 26 -2.14 -21.12 12.42
CA SER A 26 -2.00 -22.47 12.98
C SER A 26 -3.16 -23.40 12.63
N ALA A 27 -4.33 -22.85 12.25
CA ALA A 27 -5.50 -23.62 11.84
C ALA A 27 -5.48 -24.00 10.35
N GLY A 28 -4.56 -23.44 9.56
CA GLY A 28 -4.39 -23.75 8.15
C GLY A 28 -4.16 -22.52 7.27
N VAL A 29 -4.29 -22.75 5.96
CA VAL A 29 -4.09 -21.74 4.90
C VAL A 29 -5.40 -21.54 4.15
N LYS A 30 -5.82 -20.28 3.96
CA LYS A 30 -6.98 -19.93 3.11
C LYS A 30 -6.61 -18.83 2.11
N GLN A 31 -7.17 -18.93 0.92
CA GLN A 31 -7.07 -17.87 -0.09
C GLN A 31 -7.95 -16.69 0.34
N LEU A 32 -7.40 -15.47 0.31
CA LEU A 32 -8.18 -14.27 0.54
C LEU A 32 -8.82 -13.79 -0.78
N PRO A 33 -10.08 -13.33 -0.74
CA PRO A 33 -10.72 -12.71 -1.91
C PRO A 33 -9.95 -11.45 -2.33
N HIS A 34 -9.56 -11.37 -3.61
CA HIS A 34 -8.97 -10.16 -4.19
C HIS A 34 -10.07 -9.30 -4.82
N ASP A 35 -11.04 -8.89 -4.01
CA ASP A 35 -12.17 -8.06 -4.41
C ASP A 35 -11.95 -6.57 -4.06
N ARG A 36 -12.98 -5.73 -4.20
CA ARG A 36 -12.88 -4.28 -3.95
C ARG A 36 -12.61 -3.91 -2.48
N GLY A 37 -12.80 -4.83 -1.55
CA GLY A 37 -12.47 -4.64 -0.14
C GLY A 37 -11.04 -5.06 0.21
N ALA A 38 -10.31 -5.67 -0.72
CA ALA A 38 -8.95 -6.13 -0.48
C ALA A 38 -7.97 -4.97 -0.30
N ILE A 39 -6.99 -5.16 0.58
CA ILE A 39 -5.83 -4.27 0.67
C ILE A 39 -4.99 -4.51 -0.59
N ALA A 40 -4.88 -3.49 -1.44
CA ALA A 40 -4.19 -3.60 -2.73
C ALA A 40 -2.67 -3.30 -2.66
N GLY A 41 -2.13 -3.07 -1.46
CA GLY A 41 -0.72 -2.73 -1.23
C GLY A 41 -0.55 -1.64 -0.18
N TYR A 42 0.71 -1.33 0.10
CA TYR A 42 1.11 -0.21 0.96
C TYR A 42 2.24 0.58 0.32
N THR A 43 2.60 1.73 0.89
CA THR A 43 3.85 2.41 0.58
C THR A 43 4.37 3.04 1.86
N ILE A 44 5.63 2.77 2.23
CA ILE A 44 6.30 3.38 3.37
C ILE A 44 7.09 4.57 2.86
N ILE A 45 6.87 5.74 3.45
CA ILE A 45 7.55 6.98 3.11
C ILE A 45 8.13 7.68 4.33
N ASN A 46 9.21 8.43 4.14
CA ASN A 46 9.70 9.40 5.11
C ASN A 46 8.87 10.70 5.03
N ALA A 47 8.30 11.10 6.17
CA ALA A 47 7.61 12.37 6.37
C ALA A 47 7.93 12.91 7.77
N LYS A 48 7.96 14.23 7.94
CA LYS A 48 8.25 14.90 9.22
C LYS A 48 7.10 14.77 10.22
N ASN A 49 5.88 14.64 9.72
CA ASN A 49 4.64 14.52 10.49
C ASN A 49 3.51 13.95 9.61
N MET A 50 2.34 13.76 10.22
CA MET A 50 1.19 13.17 9.56
C MET A 50 0.61 14.07 8.46
N GLU A 51 0.64 15.39 8.65
CA GLU A 51 0.15 16.34 7.65
C GLU A 51 0.97 16.27 6.36
N GLU A 52 2.30 16.13 6.47
CA GLU A 52 3.17 15.92 5.32
C GLU A 52 2.93 14.55 4.67
N ALA A 53 2.73 13.50 5.46
CA ALA A 53 2.41 12.16 4.95
C ALA A 53 1.13 12.19 4.12
N VAL A 54 0.05 12.79 4.64
CA VAL A 54 -1.23 12.94 3.93
C VAL A 54 -1.09 13.74 2.63
N LYS A 55 -0.27 14.80 2.62
CA LYS A 55 0.00 15.56 1.38
C LYS A 55 0.74 14.74 0.33
N LYS A 56 1.59 13.80 0.76
CA LYS A 56 2.35 12.90 -0.12
C LYS A 56 1.55 11.69 -0.55
N SER A 57 0.51 11.29 0.17
CA SER A 57 -0.37 10.17 -0.20
C SER A 57 -1.06 10.42 -1.54
N PRO A 58 -1.34 9.37 -2.33
CA PRO A 58 -2.10 9.54 -3.55
C PRO A 58 -3.51 9.97 -3.15
N LYS A 59 -4.01 11.05 -3.74
CA LYS A 59 -5.43 11.38 -3.58
C LYS A 59 -6.21 10.25 -4.25
N ALA A 60 -7.13 9.64 -3.50
CA ALA A 60 -7.97 8.57 -4.01
C ALA A 60 -8.60 8.99 -5.34
N VAL A 61 -8.28 8.26 -6.41
CA VAL A 61 -9.19 8.16 -7.55
C VAL A 61 -10.16 7.07 -7.12
N GLN A 62 -11.35 7.47 -6.68
CA GLN A 62 -12.47 6.53 -6.60
C GLN A 62 -12.82 6.05 -8.00
#